data_AF-A0AAJ0QT14-F1
#
_entry.id   AF-A0AAJ0QT14-F1
#
_cell.length_a   1.000
_cell.length_b   1.000
_cell.length_c   1.000
_cell.angle_alpha   90.00
_cell.angle_beta   90.00
_cell.angle_gamma   90.00
#
_symmetry.space_group_name_H-M   'P 1'
#
loop_
_entity.id
_entity.type
_entity.pdbx_description
1 polymer ?
#
loop_
_entity_poly.entity_id
_entity_poly.type
_entity_poly.pdbx_seq_one_letter_code
_entity_poly.pdbx_strand_id
1 'polypeptide(L)'
;MNVPAGIVTDVAGNANLTATESLTVDTLAPGLVITALDPALTATESTTISFTFSEAVSGFDIDDITPVGGTLSNLVQSTTNPNVWTATFTADGSGAAPSISVADGAYTDLAGNLGTGDVLDGTDGFVVDTLAASTDNVRLIQVRL
;
A
#
# COMPACT_ATOMS: atom_id res chain seq x y z
N MET A 1 -34.94 -4.48 -6.06
CA MET A 1 -36.40 -4.66 -6.02
C MET A 1 -36.73 -5.98 -6.70
N ASN A 2 -37.70 -6.75 -6.22
CA ASN A 2 -38.08 -8.02 -6.86
C ASN A 2 -39.52 -7.92 -7.37
N VAL A 3 -39.72 -8.15 -8.67
CA VAL A 3 -41.05 -8.26 -9.28
C VAL A 3 -41.24 -9.74 -9.62
N PRO A 4 -41.98 -10.52 -8.81
CA PRO A 4 -42.33 -11.89 -9.15
C PRO A 4 -42.97 -12.03 -10.55
N ALA A 5 -42.84 -13.19 -11.18
CA ALA A 5 -43.62 -13.49 -12.39
C ALA A 5 -45.12 -13.62 -12.07
N GLY A 6 -45.96 -13.21 -13.01
CA GLY A 6 -47.41 -13.48 -12.94
C GLY A 6 -48.24 -12.54 -12.08
N ILE A 7 -47.63 -11.48 -11.52
CA ILE A 7 -48.37 -10.44 -10.76
C ILE A 7 -48.89 -9.31 -11.64
N VAL A 8 -48.44 -9.22 -12.89
CA VAL A 8 -48.95 -8.27 -13.88
C VAL A 8 -49.20 -9.00 -15.20
N THR A 9 -50.36 -8.77 -15.80
CA THR A 9 -50.76 -9.31 -17.10
C THR A 9 -51.13 -8.18 -18.05
N ASP A 10 -50.75 -8.28 -19.32
CA ASP A 10 -51.16 -7.31 -20.35
C ASP A 10 -52.61 -7.56 -20.84
N VAL A 11 -53.11 -6.69 -21.73
CA VAL A 11 -54.45 -6.81 -22.36
C VAL A 11 -54.62 -8.11 -23.16
N ALA A 12 -53.54 -8.72 -23.63
CA ALA A 12 -53.54 -9.98 -24.35
C ALA A 12 -53.42 -11.22 -23.43
N GLY A 13 -53.31 -11.02 -22.10
CA GLY A 13 -53.21 -12.09 -21.11
C GLY A 13 -51.78 -12.61 -20.88
N ASN A 14 -50.76 -11.94 -21.40
CA ASN A 14 -49.37 -12.34 -21.18
C ASN A 14 -48.91 -11.87 -19.79
N ALA A 15 -48.44 -12.80 -18.97
CA ALA A 15 -47.86 -12.49 -17.66
C ALA A 15 -46.45 -11.89 -17.79
N ASN A 16 -46.08 -10.99 -16.87
CA ASN A 16 -44.70 -10.55 -16.77
C ASN A 16 -43.78 -11.72 -16.35
N LEU A 17 -42.50 -11.62 -16.73
CA LEU A 17 -41.45 -12.49 -16.20
C LEU A 17 -40.91 -11.90 -14.90
N THR A 18 -40.34 -12.77 -14.06
CA THR A 18 -39.66 -12.32 -12.83
C THR A 18 -38.50 -11.40 -13.21
N ALA A 19 -38.45 -10.22 -12.60
CA ALA A 19 -37.30 -9.33 -12.67
C ALA A 19 -36.71 -9.15 -11.26
N THR A 20 -35.44 -9.50 -11.11
CA THR A 20 -34.69 -9.35 -9.87
C THR A 20 -33.59 -8.32 -10.07
N GLU A 21 -33.70 -7.18 -9.41
CA GLU A 21 -32.59 -6.23 -9.24
C GLU A 21 -31.97 -6.43 -7.86
N SER A 22 -30.71 -6.83 -7.84
CA SER A 22 -29.85 -6.88 -6.66
C SER A 22 -29.04 -5.59 -6.56
N LEU A 23 -29.25 -4.82 -5.49
CA LEU A 23 -28.40 -3.70 -5.12
C LEU A 23 -27.35 -4.21 -4.14
N THR A 24 -26.11 -4.30 -4.58
CA THR A 24 -24.96 -4.54 -3.69
C THR A 24 -24.42 -3.17 -3.28
N VAL A 25 -24.50 -2.84 -2.00
CA VAL A 25 -23.85 -1.65 -1.44
C VAL A 25 -22.58 -2.12 -0.77
N ASP A 26 -21.44 -1.62 -1.25
CA ASP A 26 -20.20 -1.77 -0.53
C ASP A 26 -20.10 -0.70 0.55
N THR A 27 -19.83 -1.11 1.77
CA THR A 27 -19.75 -0.22 2.95
C THR A 27 -18.47 -0.42 3.73
N LEU A 28 -17.60 -1.32 3.27
CA LEU A 28 -16.33 -1.58 3.94
C LEU A 28 -15.33 -0.55 3.46
N ALA A 29 -14.59 0.02 4.42
CA ALA A 29 -13.52 0.94 4.11
C ALA A 29 -12.23 0.17 3.79
N PRO A 30 -11.44 0.61 2.80
CA PRO A 30 -10.16 -0.01 2.50
C PRO A 30 -9.11 0.35 3.56
N GLY A 31 -8.45 -0.65 4.15
CA GLY A 31 -7.29 -0.47 5.02
C GLY A 31 -5.98 -0.51 4.23
N LEU A 32 -4.91 0.06 4.80
CA LEU A 32 -3.55 0.06 4.26
C LEU A 32 -2.58 -0.63 5.24
N VAL A 33 -1.60 -1.34 4.69
CA VAL A 33 -0.40 -1.81 5.38
C VAL A 33 0.83 -1.40 4.60
N ILE A 34 1.78 -0.72 5.25
CA ILE A 34 3.03 -0.26 4.66
C ILE A 34 4.18 -1.15 5.18
N THR A 35 5.02 -1.64 4.27
CA THR A 35 6.22 -2.43 4.64
C THR A 35 7.44 -2.02 3.82
N ALA A 36 8.63 -2.19 4.39
CA ALA A 36 9.90 -2.02 3.66
C ALA A 36 10.54 -3.40 3.40
N LEU A 37 11.09 -3.58 2.20
CA LEU A 37 11.83 -4.80 1.84
C LEU A 37 13.09 -4.95 2.70
N ASP A 38 13.83 -3.85 2.83
CA ASP A 38 14.88 -3.66 3.81
C ASP A 38 14.49 -2.52 4.76
N PRO A 39 14.24 -2.81 6.05
CA PRO A 39 13.81 -1.81 7.01
C PRO A 39 14.98 -1.10 7.71
N ALA A 40 16.23 -1.54 7.58
CA ALA A 40 17.38 -0.94 8.26
C ALA A 40 18.32 -0.30 7.24
N LEU A 41 18.30 1.03 7.13
CA LEU A 41 18.98 1.74 6.05
C LEU A 41 20.26 2.44 6.49
N THR A 42 21.35 2.17 5.78
CA THR A 42 22.57 2.99 5.85
C THR A 42 22.34 4.33 5.15
N ALA A 43 23.29 5.27 5.34
CA ALA A 43 23.18 6.59 4.73
C ALA A 43 23.10 6.50 3.20
N THR A 44 22.11 7.18 2.60
CA THR A 44 21.84 7.20 1.15
C THR A 44 21.38 5.87 0.54
N GLU A 45 21.15 4.85 1.35
CA GLU A 45 20.61 3.58 0.91
C GLU A 45 19.17 3.73 0.40
N SER A 46 18.78 2.85 -0.51
CA SER A 46 17.42 2.80 -1.05
C SER A 46 16.78 1.44 -0.81
N THR A 47 15.49 1.45 -0.51
CA THR A 47 14.69 0.25 -0.28
C THR A 47 13.36 0.36 -1.00
N THR A 48 12.78 -0.80 -1.32
CA THR A 48 11.43 -0.86 -1.88
C THR A 48 10.42 -0.82 -0.75
N ILE A 49 9.48 0.13 -0.85
CA ILE A 49 8.32 0.23 0.03
C ILE A 49 7.13 -0.39 -0.67
N SER A 50 6.40 -1.24 0.03
CA SER A 50 5.16 -1.84 -0.43
C SER A 50 3.97 -1.30 0.36
N PHE A 51 2.99 -0.76 -0.35
CA PHE A 51 1.69 -0.33 0.15
C PHE A 51 0.67 -1.40 -0.25
N THR A 52 0.09 -2.09 0.73
CA THR A 52 -0.87 -3.17 0.51
C THR A 52 -2.23 -2.77 1.06
N PHE A 53 -3.21 -2.63 0.16
CA PHE A 53 -4.58 -2.32 0.52
C PHE A 53 -5.40 -3.60 0.73
N SER A 54 -6.44 -3.55 1.57
CA SER A 54 -7.37 -4.67 1.76
C SER A 54 -8.22 -4.96 0.51
N GLU A 55 -8.37 -3.97 -0.36
CA GLU A 55 -9.10 -4.02 -1.63
C GLU A 55 -8.54 -3.00 -2.63
N ALA A 56 -9.07 -2.96 -3.85
CA ALA A 56 -8.61 -2.02 -4.86
C ALA A 56 -9.06 -0.59 -4.51
N VAL A 57 -8.14 0.36 -4.63
CA VAL A 57 -8.36 1.77 -4.27
C VAL A 57 -8.35 2.69 -5.50
N SER A 58 -8.93 3.87 -5.33
CA SER A 58 -8.91 4.99 -6.27
C SER A 58 -8.35 6.24 -5.56
N GLY A 59 -7.76 7.13 -6.35
CA GLY A 59 -7.26 8.42 -5.85
C GLY A 59 -5.90 8.38 -5.14
N PHE A 60 -5.32 7.20 -4.88
CA PHE A 60 -4.01 7.08 -4.25
C PHE A 60 -2.87 7.48 -5.21
N ASP A 61 -2.07 8.46 -4.80
CA ASP A 61 -0.88 8.90 -5.52
C ASP A 61 0.31 9.24 -4.58
N ILE A 62 1.37 9.82 -5.14
CA ILE A 62 2.62 10.11 -4.41
C ILE A 62 2.47 11.27 -3.42
N ASP A 63 1.55 12.19 -3.67
CA ASP A 63 1.31 13.38 -2.85
C ASP A 63 0.53 13.03 -1.56
N ASP A 64 -0.13 11.86 -1.53
CA ASP A 64 -0.78 11.30 -0.35
C ASP A 64 0.20 10.75 0.69
N ILE A 65 1.48 10.63 0.32
CA ILE A 65 2.51 9.97 1.12
C ILE A 65 3.44 11.01 1.73
N THR A 66 3.61 10.97 3.06
CA THR A 66 4.52 11.86 3.79
C THR A 66 5.75 11.09 4.29
N PRO A 67 6.90 11.16 3.58
CA PRO A 67 8.16 10.58 4.04
C PRO A 67 8.95 11.52 4.97
N VAL A 68 9.72 10.94 5.88
CA VAL A 68 10.72 11.61 6.74
C VAL A 68 12.04 10.85 6.66
N GLY A 69 13.18 11.56 6.76
CA GLY A 69 14.52 10.95 6.70
C GLY A 69 14.94 10.47 5.30
N GLY A 70 14.18 10.85 4.27
CA GLY A 70 14.41 10.44 2.89
C GLY A 70 13.33 10.94 1.95
N THR A 71 13.39 10.47 0.70
CA THR A 71 12.44 10.81 -0.37
C THR A 71 11.83 9.54 -0.96
N LEU A 72 10.56 9.63 -1.35
CA LEU A 72 9.88 8.57 -2.11
C LEU A 72 9.87 8.90 -3.60
N SER A 73 10.01 7.89 -4.45
CA SER A 73 9.94 8.02 -5.91
C SER A 73 9.39 6.74 -6.55
N ASN A 74 9.08 6.81 -7.84
CA ASN A 74 8.66 5.65 -8.64
C ASN A 74 7.47 4.88 -8.05
N LEU A 75 6.48 5.60 -7.51
CA LEU A 75 5.24 4.97 -7.06
C LEU A 75 4.51 4.36 -8.26
N VAL A 76 4.30 3.05 -8.22
CA VAL A 76 3.66 2.29 -9.28
C VAL A 76 2.73 1.23 -8.70
N GLN A 77 1.56 1.07 -9.31
CA GLN A 77 0.66 -0.03 -9.01
C GLN A 77 1.20 -1.33 -9.62
N SER A 78 1.09 -2.44 -8.89
CA SER A 78 1.42 -3.75 -9.42
C SER A 78 0.50 -4.15 -10.56
N THR A 79 1.07 -4.69 -11.64
CA THR A 79 0.33 -5.15 -12.81
C THR A 79 -0.36 -6.51 -12.60
N THR A 80 -0.02 -7.22 -11.52
CA THR A 80 -0.55 -8.54 -11.19
C THR A 80 -1.44 -8.54 -9.94
N ASN A 81 -1.39 -7.47 -9.14
CA ASN A 81 -2.24 -7.31 -7.97
C ASN A 81 -2.66 -5.83 -7.81
N PRO A 82 -3.93 -5.46 -8.08
CA PRO A 82 -4.39 -4.07 -8.03
C PRO A 82 -4.36 -3.47 -6.61
N ASN A 83 -4.25 -4.30 -5.57
CA ASN A 83 -4.21 -3.86 -4.19
C ASN A 83 -2.79 -3.51 -3.72
N VAL A 84 -1.77 -3.71 -4.55
CA VAL A 84 -0.36 -3.51 -4.15
C VAL A 84 0.25 -2.41 -4.99
N TRP A 85 0.84 -1.45 -4.31
CA TRP A 85 1.66 -0.39 -4.89
C TRP A 85 3.06 -0.46 -4.32
N THR A 86 4.05 -0.12 -5.13
CA THR A 86 5.45 -0.08 -4.71
C THR A 86 6.06 1.26 -5.04
N ALA A 87 6.94 1.75 -4.16
CA ALA A 87 7.76 2.93 -4.40
C ALA A 87 9.19 2.67 -3.92
N THR A 88 10.13 3.50 -4.36
CA THR A 88 11.50 3.52 -3.89
C THR A 88 11.66 4.61 -2.84
N PHE A 89 12.01 4.24 -1.61
CA PHE A 89 12.47 5.19 -0.60
C PHE A 89 14.00 5.28 -0.68
N THR A 90 14.54 6.49 -0.68
CA THR A 90 15.98 6.75 -0.60
C THR A 90 16.26 7.61 0.63
N ALA A 91 17.08 7.11 1.56
CA ALA A 91 17.49 7.85 2.74
C ALA A 91 18.26 9.12 2.34
N ASP A 92 18.03 10.23 3.04
CA ASP A 92 18.69 11.52 2.72
C ASP A 92 20.15 11.61 3.21
N GLY A 93 20.59 10.62 3.99
CA GLY A 93 21.94 10.56 4.57
C GLY A 93 22.14 11.44 5.80
N SER A 94 21.09 12.11 6.30
CA SER A 94 21.15 12.94 7.52
C SER A 94 21.31 12.13 8.81
N GLY A 95 21.00 10.83 8.77
CA GLY A 95 20.92 9.98 9.95
C GLY A 95 19.65 10.19 10.78
N ALA A 96 18.68 10.95 10.28
CA ALA A 96 17.34 11.01 10.86
C ALA A 96 16.65 9.64 10.76
N ALA A 97 15.88 9.29 11.79
CA ALA A 97 15.07 8.07 11.75
C ALA A 97 14.05 8.18 10.60
N PRO A 98 14.01 7.18 9.68
CA PRO A 98 13.11 7.25 8.56
C PRO A 98 11.67 6.90 8.99
N SER A 99 10.68 7.51 8.35
CA SER A 99 9.28 7.14 8.52
C SER A 99 8.48 7.43 7.26
N ILE A 100 7.38 6.69 7.06
CA ILE A 100 6.42 6.92 5.98
C ILE A 100 5.03 6.91 6.60
N SER A 101 4.22 7.90 6.26
CA SER A 101 2.82 7.96 6.71
C SER A 101 1.89 8.26 5.55
N VAL A 102 0.71 7.64 5.60
CA VAL A 102 -0.44 7.93 4.76
C VAL A 102 -1.61 8.21 5.69
N ALA A 103 -2.30 9.33 5.50
CA ALA A 103 -3.37 9.75 6.41
C ALA A 103 -4.70 9.04 6.11
N ASP A 104 -5.58 8.97 7.12
CA ASP A 104 -6.97 8.56 6.93
C ASP A 104 -7.66 9.43 5.87
N GLY A 105 -8.41 8.79 4.98
CA GLY A 105 -9.17 9.46 3.93
C GLY A 105 -8.33 10.01 2.78
N ALA A 106 -7.04 9.73 2.70
CA ALA A 106 -6.19 10.10 1.56
C ALA A 106 -6.59 9.39 0.25
N TYR A 107 -7.20 8.21 0.36
CA TYR A 107 -7.69 7.43 -0.77
C TYR A 107 -9.08 6.86 -0.47
N THR A 108 -9.75 6.36 -1.52
CA THR A 108 -11.05 5.66 -1.40
C THR A 108 -11.01 4.30 -2.06
N ASP A 109 -12.00 3.46 -1.80
CA ASP A 109 -12.28 2.31 -2.67
C ASP A 109 -13.01 2.77 -3.95
N LEU A 110 -13.45 1.80 -4.76
CA LEU A 110 -14.24 2.06 -5.98
C LEU A 110 -15.71 2.42 -5.70
N ALA A 111 -16.20 2.17 -4.49
CA ALA A 111 -17.55 2.51 -4.06
C ALA A 111 -17.63 3.90 -3.39
N GLY A 112 -16.48 4.53 -3.14
CA GLY A 112 -16.34 5.84 -2.50
C GLY A 112 -16.20 5.82 -0.98
N ASN A 113 -15.94 4.66 -0.36
CA ASN A 113 -15.66 4.58 1.07
C ASN A 113 -14.24 5.11 1.34
N LEU A 114 -14.11 6.00 2.32
CA LEU A 114 -12.81 6.58 2.72
C LEU A 114 -11.92 5.53 3.37
N GLY A 115 -10.65 5.48 2.96
CA GLY A 115 -9.67 4.54 3.49
C GLY A 115 -9.13 4.91 4.87
N THR A 116 -8.57 3.92 5.56
CA THR A 116 -7.82 4.10 6.81
C THR A 116 -6.33 4.05 6.53
N GLY A 117 -5.62 5.11 6.90
CA GLY A 117 -4.19 5.27 6.68
C GLY A 117 -3.33 4.34 7.54
N ASP A 118 -2.01 4.46 7.39
CA ASP A 118 -1.02 3.66 8.10
C ASP A 118 0.30 4.42 8.25
N VAL A 119 1.13 3.98 9.19
CA VAL A 119 2.45 4.55 9.47
C VAL A 119 3.47 3.41 9.54
N LEU A 120 4.56 3.55 8.77
CA LEU A 120 5.76 2.72 8.89
C LEU A 120 6.85 3.56 9.56
N ASP A 121 7.25 3.18 10.78
CA ASP A 121 8.31 3.87 11.53
C ASP A 121 9.22 2.93 12.34
N GLY A 122 9.98 3.47 13.29
CA GLY A 122 10.88 2.70 14.13
C GLY A 122 10.20 1.63 15.01
N THR A 123 8.89 1.74 15.26
CA THR A 123 8.11 0.71 15.98
C THR A 123 7.89 -0.54 15.13
N ASP A 124 7.91 -0.40 13.80
CA ASP A 124 7.87 -1.49 12.81
C ASP A 124 9.27 -1.98 12.40
N GLY A 125 10.31 -1.37 12.97
CA GLY A 125 11.70 -1.65 12.66
C GLY A 125 12.26 -0.85 11.48
N PHE A 126 11.54 0.15 10.96
CA PHE A 126 12.08 1.05 9.93
C PHE A 126 13.04 2.06 10.58
N VAL A 127 14.35 1.79 10.47
CA VAL A 127 15.40 2.45 11.27
C VAL A 127 16.64 2.78 10.44
N VAL A 128 17.50 3.63 11.00
CA VAL A 128 18.86 3.82 10.48
C VAL A 128 19.72 2.62 10.88
N ASP A 129 20.42 2.03 9.91
CA ASP A 129 21.44 1.03 10.19
C ASP A 129 22.69 1.70 10.77
N THR A 130 23.04 1.29 12.00
CA THR A 130 24.18 1.79 12.76
C THR A 130 25.32 0.78 12.84
N LEU A 131 25.15 -0.40 12.26
CA LEU A 131 26.18 -1.43 12.22
C LEU A 131 27.22 -1.03 11.16
N ALA A 132 28.42 -0.66 11.62
CA ALA A 132 29.52 -0.41 10.72
C ALA A 132 29.78 -1.65 9.84
N ALA A 133 30.02 -1.44 8.54
CA ALA A 133 30.42 -2.50 7.62
C ALA A 133 31.60 -3.28 8.22
N SER A 134 31.36 -4.52 8.63
CA SER A 134 32.41 -5.37 9.22
C SER A 134 33.37 -5.79 8.11
N THR A 135 34.51 -5.11 7.99
CA THR A 135 35.68 -5.71 7.34
C THR A 135 36.23 -6.76 8.30
N ASP A 136 35.67 -7.96 8.24
CA ASP A 136 36.17 -9.09 9.01
C ASP A 136 37.57 -9.47 8.46
N ASN A 137 38.57 -8.80 9.04
CA ASN A 137 39.94 -9.25 9.24
C ASN A 137 40.60 -9.90 8.03
N VAL A 138 41.10 -9.06 7.10
CA VAL A 138 42.20 -9.43 6.19
C VAL A 138 43.35 -9.94 7.06
N ARG A 139 43.43 -11.27 7.24
CA ARG A 139 44.58 -11.94 7.86
C ARG A 139 45.77 -11.72 6.94
N LEU A 140 46.49 -10.63 7.19
CA LEU A 140 47.74 -10.30 6.52
C LEU A 140 48.71 -11.45 6.76
N ILE A 141 49.09 -12.14 5.68
CA ILE A 141 50.06 -13.22 5.67
C ILE A 141 51.40 -12.61 6.11
N GLN A 142 51.79 -12.77 7.38
CA GLN A 142 53.19 -12.59 7.76
C GLN A 142 53.96 -13.83 7.31
N VAL A 143 54.51 -13.76 6.09
CA VAL A 143 55.69 -14.53 5.72
C VAL A 143 56.80 -14.11 6.69
N ARG A 144 57.24 -15.03 7.54
CA ARG A 144 58.54 -14.90 8.21
C ARG A 144 59.56 -15.56 7.30
N LEU A 145 60.60 -14.80 6.97
CA LEU A 145 61.81 -15.25 6.27
C LEU A 145 62.46 -16.43 7.00
#